data_AF-A0A0G0LPT0-F1
#
_entry.id   AF-A0A0G0LPT0-F1
#
_cell.length_a   1.000
_cell.length_b   1.000
_cell.length_c   1.000
_cell.angle_alpha   90.00
_cell.angle_beta   90.00
_cell.angle_gamma   90.00
#
_symmetry.space_group_name_H-M   'P 1'
#
loop_
_entity.id
_entity.type
_entity.pdbx_description
1 polymer ?
#
loop_
_entity_poly.entity_id
_entity_poly.type
_entity_poly.pdbx_seq_one_letter_code
_entity_poly.pdbx_strand_id
1 'polypeptide(L)'
;MISRLFHNLTFWYLLGLANIVLWWLTLGIGGPYWFAESLLYLIFFLGLWLDSRYHFREKLTLSREKAVFLYFVIFLAASMVYELSLSPIIGSFSAHHPKLIPSFIIIFGIYLALATFNLFLIRRYHYTFKELYFSAGAASLTEGIVFNGVLIAVLLSPTFFLAPLTFAYYMLVYGVIFCMPFVFMREELLWSSVGTTISFRQKMLYAFIATFFAYLTWVGWAKMADILTNGFEKF
;
A
#
# COMPACT_ATOMS: atom_id res chain seq x y z
N MET A 1 13.77 1.14 -20.89
CA MET A 1 12.96 2.39 -20.86
C MET A 1 12.28 2.63 -19.50
N ILE A 2 11.54 1.66 -18.96
CA ILE A 2 10.83 1.74 -17.65
C ILE A 2 11.76 2.04 -16.45
N SER A 3 13.01 1.57 -16.50
CA SER A 3 14.01 1.78 -15.44
C SER A 3 14.31 3.25 -15.11
N ARG A 4 14.33 4.12 -16.14
CA ARG A 4 14.57 5.56 -15.99
C ARG A 4 13.31 6.32 -15.56
N LEU A 5 12.12 5.81 -15.87
CA LEU A 5 10.82 6.42 -15.52
C LEU A 5 10.59 6.48 -14.01
N PHE A 6 10.96 5.43 -13.27
CA PHE A 6 10.80 5.39 -11.80
C PHE A 6 11.84 6.20 -11.02
N HIS A 7 12.98 6.52 -11.64
CA HIS A 7 13.95 7.50 -11.13
C HIS A 7 13.66 8.91 -11.64
N ASN A 8 12.71 9.06 -12.56
CA ASN A 8 12.34 10.35 -13.10
C ASN A 8 11.30 10.98 -12.18
N LEU A 9 11.74 11.97 -11.39
CA LEU A 9 10.89 12.79 -10.54
C LEU A 9 9.62 13.27 -11.29
N THR A 10 9.71 13.51 -12.61
CA THR A 10 8.58 13.91 -13.46
C THR A 10 7.41 12.91 -13.43
N PHE A 11 7.68 11.59 -13.41
CA PHE A 11 6.62 10.57 -13.34
C PHE A 11 5.83 10.70 -12.03
N TRP A 12 6.57 10.85 -10.94
CA TRP A 12 6.03 11.01 -9.59
C TRP A 12 5.32 12.35 -9.39
N TYR A 13 5.85 13.43 -9.96
CA TYR A 13 5.19 14.75 -9.99
C TYR A 13 3.87 14.72 -10.75
N LEU A 14 3.80 14.04 -11.90
CA LEU A 14 2.56 13.90 -12.67
C LEU A 14 1.51 13.07 -11.92
N LEU A 15 1.94 12.03 -11.18
CA LEU A 15 1.07 11.26 -10.28
C LEU A 15 0.58 12.10 -9.09
N GLY A 16 1.43 12.95 -8.51
CA GLY A 16 1.04 13.90 -7.47
C GLY A 16 0.05 14.96 -7.98
N LEU A 17 0.26 15.48 -9.19
CA LEU A 17 -0.68 16.40 -9.85
C LEU A 17 -2.03 15.74 -10.14
N ALA A 18 -2.02 14.48 -10.61
CA ALA A 18 -3.22 13.68 -10.81
C ALA A 18 -4.03 13.52 -9.49
N ASN A 19 -3.34 13.34 -8.37
CA ASN A 19 -3.96 13.28 -7.05
C ASN A 19 -4.59 14.64 -6.64
N ILE A 20 -3.87 15.75 -6.84
CA ILE A 20 -4.39 17.10 -6.57
C ILE A 20 -5.66 17.38 -7.39
N VAL A 21 -5.68 16.97 -8.66
CA VAL A 21 -6.86 17.09 -9.53
C VAL A 21 -8.02 16.24 -9.02
N LEU A 22 -7.77 14.99 -8.61
CA LEU A 22 -8.80 14.13 -8.02
C LEU A 22 -9.36 14.70 -6.72
N TRP A 23 -8.51 15.22 -5.85
CA TRP A 23 -8.91 15.85 -4.58
C TRP A 23 -9.78 17.09 -4.81
N TRP A 24 -9.46 17.89 -5.83
CA TRP A 24 -10.29 19.02 -6.25
C TRP A 24 -11.66 18.59 -6.82
N LEU A 25 -11.69 17.49 -7.58
CA LEU A 25 -12.91 16.97 -8.20
C LEU A 25 -13.87 16.31 -7.19
N THR A 26 -13.37 15.84 -6.04
CA THR A 26 -14.17 15.19 -5.00
C THR A 26 -14.66 16.14 -3.90
N LEU A 27 -14.52 17.47 -4.08
CA LEU A 27 -15.08 18.51 -3.20
C LEU A 27 -14.76 18.30 -1.69
N GLY A 28 -13.53 17.96 -1.35
CA GLY A 28 -13.05 18.05 0.04
C GLY A 28 -13.74 17.08 1.02
N ILE A 29 -14.35 15.99 0.55
CA ILE A 29 -14.85 14.90 1.40
C ILE A 29 -13.66 14.03 1.86
N GLY A 30 -12.65 14.65 2.47
CA GLY A 30 -11.54 13.96 3.11
C GLY A 30 -11.85 13.66 4.57
N GLY A 31 -11.11 12.72 5.17
CA GLY A 31 -11.16 12.54 6.62
C GLY A 31 -10.66 13.77 7.38
N PRO A 32 -10.85 13.84 8.70
CA PRO A 32 -10.31 14.92 9.53
C PRO A 32 -8.77 15.08 9.38
N TYR A 33 -8.08 14.02 8.92
CA TYR A 33 -6.64 14.01 8.64
C TYR A 33 -6.33 13.88 7.15
N TRP A 34 -7.15 14.44 6.26
CA TRP A 34 -6.95 14.39 4.79
C TRP A 34 -5.53 14.78 4.35
N PHE A 35 -4.85 15.67 5.08
CA PHE A 35 -3.47 16.08 4.79
C PHE A 35 -2.43 14.98 5.04
N ALA A 36 -2.76 13.93 5.78
CA ALA A 36 -1.85 12.84 6.13
C ALA A 36 -1.40 12.06 4.88
N GLU A 37 -2.25 11.90 3.87
CA GLU A 37 -1.88 11.32 2.58
C GLU A 37 -0.83 12.19 1.86
N SER A 38 -1.05 13.51 1.83
CA SER A 38 -0.09 14.45 1.23
C SER A 38 1.26 14.41 1.96
N LEU A 39 1.24 14.25 3.28
CA LEU A 39 2.46 14.10 4.08
C LEU A 39 3.18 12.77 3.75
N LEU A 40 2.45 11.67 3.58
CA LEU A 40 3.04 10.39 3.14
C LEU A 40 3.74 10.54 1.79
N TYR A 41 3.10 11.21 0.83
CA TYR A 41 3.72 11.49 -0.47
C TYR A 41 4.96 12.36 -0.35
N LEU A 42 4.90 13.42 0.47
CA LEU A 42 6.05 14.26 0.71
C LEU A 42 7.23 13.46 1.29
N ILE A 43 6.99 12.63 2.30
CA ILE A 43 8.02 11.76 2.91
C ILE A 43 8.59 10.81 1.87
N PHE A 44 7.73 10.15 1.09
CA PHE A 44 8.13 9.20 0.05
C PHE A 44 9.03 9.86 -1.00
N PHE A 45 8.58 10.99 -1.57
CA PHE A 45 9.33 11.69 -2.61
C PHE A 45 10.60 12.35 -2.10
N LEU A 46 10.55 12.95 -0.91
CA LEU A 46 11.74 13.54 -0.29
C LEU A 46 12.78 12.46 -0.01
N GLY A 47 12.37 11.29 0.48
CA GLY A 47 13.29 10.18 0.71
C GLY A 47 13.91 9.65 -0.58
N LEU A 48 13.13 9.48 -1.65
CA LEU A 48 13.68 9.11 -2.97
C LEU A 48 14.65 10.16 -3.51
N TRP A 49 14.31 11.45 -3.36
CA TRP A 49 15.17 12.56 -3.78
C TRP A 49 16.47 12.61 -2.98
N LEU A 50 16.39 12.52 -1.65
CA LEU A 50 17.55 12.50 -0.76
C LEU A 50 18.47 11.32 -1.10
N ASP A 51 17.92 10.14 -1.35
CA ASP A 51 18.75 8.99 -1.71
C ASP A 51 19.43 9.19 -3.06
N SER A 52 18.72 9.72 -4.06
CA SER A 52 19.30 10.00 -5.38
C SER A 52 20.46 11.00 -5.36
N ARG A 53 20.54 11.85 -4.32
CA ARG A 53 21.57 12.88 -4.16
C ARG A 53 22.69 12.47 -3.22
N TYR A 54 22.35 11.75 -2.15
CA TYR A 54 23.26 11.52 -1.03
C TYR A 54 23.56 10.04 -0.76
N HIS A 55 22.91 9.12 -1.50
CA HIS A 55 23.05 7.67 -1.37
C HIS A 55 22.91 7.20 0.09
N PHE A 56 21.98 7.79 0.85
CA PHE A 56 21.93 7.57 2.30
C PHE A 56 21.53 6.13 2.66
N ARG A 57 20.74 5.44 1.81
CA ARG A 57 20.37 4.04 2.04
C ARG A 57 21.58 3.11 2.04
N GLU A 58 22.62 3.44 1.28
CA GLU A 58 23.88 2.67 1.24
C GLU A 58 24.71 2.87 2.52
N LYS A 59 24.55 4.01 3.18
CA LYS A 59 25.28 4.35 4.42
C LYS A 59 24.62 3.79 5.68
N LEU A 60 23.37 3.36 5.59
CA LEU A 60 22.63 2.76 6.69
C LEU A 60 23.08 1.31 6.94
N THR A 61 23.84 1.09 8.01
CA THR A 61 24.24 -0.24 8.46
C THR A 61 23.14 -0.89 9.30
N LEU A 62 22.23 -1.62 8.65
CA LEU A 62 21.16 -2.39 9.29
C LEU A 62 21.44 -3.91 9.22
N SER A 63 21.20 -4.62 10.32
CA SER A 63 21.16 -6.09 10.29
C SER A 63 19.89 -6.57 9.58
N ARG A 64 19.90 -7.79 9.06
CA ARG A 64 18.75 -8.36 8.32
C ARG A 64 17.50 -8.47 9.21
N GLU A 65 17.68 -8.81 10.48
CA GLU A 65 16.59 -8.94 11.47
C GLU A 65 15.96 -7.57 11.73
N LYS A 66 16.79 -6.54 11.95
CA LYS A 66 16.33 -5.17 12.13
C LYS A 66 15.64 -4.63 10.88
N ALA A 67 16.12 -4.99 9.68
CA ALA A 67 15.48 -4.61 8.43
C ALA A 67 14.08 -5.23 8.28
N VAL A 68 13.89 -6.50 8.66
CA VAL A 68 12.57 -7.14 8.68
C VAL A 68 11.63 -6.46 9.67
N PHE A 69 12.10 -6.14 10.87
CA PHE A 69 11.30 -5.40 11.84
C PHE A 69 10.90 -4.01 11.31
N LEU A 70 11.88 -3.26 10.79
CA LEU A 70 11.67 -1.93 10.24
C LEU A 70 10.73 -1.95 9.03
N TYR A 71 10.79 -3.01 8.20
CA TYR A 71 9.86 -3.24 7.11
C TYR A 71 8.41 -3.21 7.59
N PHE A 72 8.07 -4.03 8.59
CA PHE A 72 6.71 -4.08 9.14
C PHE A 72 6.31 -2.75 9.78
N VAL A 73 7.19 -2.15 10.58
CA VAL A 73 6.89 -0.88 11.27
C VAL A 73 6.57 0.22 10.25
N ILE A 74 7.42 0.41 9.23
CA ILE A 74 7.21 1.46 8.24
C ILE A 74 5.98 1.16 7.38
N PHE A 75 5.81 -0.07 6.92
CA PHE A 75 4.67 -0.46 6.10
C PHE A 75 3.35 -0.22 6.85
N LEU A 76 3.25 -0.71 8.08
CA LEU A 76 2.04 -0.56 8.90
C LEU A 76 1.79 0.90 9.27
N ALA A 77 2.83 1.66 9.64
CA ALA A 77 2.69 3.08 9.91
C ALA A 77 2.18 3.85 8.69
N ALA A 78 2.76 3.63 7.51
CA ALA A 78 2.32 4.26 6.27
C ALA A 78 0.85 3.91 5.94
N SER A 79 0.49 2.64 6.14
CA SER A 79 -0.88 2.16 5.93
C SER A 79 -1.88 2.82 6.87
N MET A 80 -1.57 2.89 8.18
CA MET A 80 -2.48 3.51 9.16
C MET A 80 -2.61 5.02 8.93
N VAL A 81 -1.53 5.70 8.54
CA VAL A 81 -1.56 7.13 8.23
C VAL A 81 -2.44 7.40 6.99
N TYR A 82 -2.40 6.52 5.99
CA TYR A 82 -3.31 6.59 4.84
C TYR A 82 -4.77 6.35 5.27
N GLU A 83 -5.03 5.32 6.07
CA GLU A 83 -6.40 5.05 6.55
C GLU A 83 -6.99 6.19 7.38
N LEU A 84 -6.15 6.95 8.10
CA LEU A 84 -6.57 8.15 8.82
C LEU A 84 -6.92 9.32 7.88
N SER A 85 -6.35 9.37 6.68
CA SER A 85 -6.67 10.43 5.69
C SER A 85 -8.02 10.22 5.02
N LEU A 86 -8.50 8.98 4.99
CA LEU A 86 -9.76 8.61 4.35
C LEU A 86 -10.99 9.15 5.10
N SER A 87 -12.05 9.44 4.35
CA SER A 87 -13.29 9.98 4.90
C SER A 87 -13.99 8.98 5.81
N PRO A 88 -14.50 9.38 6.99
CA PRO A 88 -15.24 8.51 7.92
C PRO A 88 -16.46 7.79 7.29
N ILE A 89 -16.94 8.26 6.12
CA ILE A 89 -18.15 7.77 5.46
C ILE A 89 -17.85 6.70 4.40
N ILE A 90 -16.71 6.79 3.71
CA ILE A 90 -16.37 5.89 2.59
C ILE A 90 -14.92 5.42 2.74
N GLY A 91 -14.75 4.11 2.92
CA GLY A 91 -13.43 3.45 2.85
C GLY A 91 -12.48 3.73 4.01
N SER A 92 -12.94 4.22 5.17
CA SER A 92 -12.08 4.53 6.32
C SER A 92 -12.29 3.61 7.53
N PHE A 93 -11.49 3.82 8.57
CA PHE A 93 -11.64 3.23 9.92
C PHE A 93 -13.09 3.03 10.37
N SER A 94 -13.94 4.05 10.31
CA SER A 94 -15.32 3.94 10.82
C SER A 94 -16.27 3.09 9.97
N ALA A 95 -15.89 2.73 8.73
CA ALA A 95 -16.73 1.90 7.87
C ALA A 95 -16.74 0.42 8.27
N HIS A 96 -15.73 -0.05 9.01
CA HIS A 96 -15.55 -1.46 9.33
C HIS A 96 -16.21 -1.91 10.65
N HIS A 97 -16.45 -0.99 11.57
CA HIS A 97 -17.12 -1.26 12.85
C HIS A 97 -17.61 0.06 13.48
N PRO A 98 -18.75 0.09 14.21
CA PRO A 98 -19.25 1.31 14.86
C PRO A 98 -18.31 1.87 15.95
N LYS A 99 -17.51 1.01 16.57
CA LYS A 99 -16.48 1.37 17.56
C LYS A 99 -15.09 1.46 16.93
N LEU A 100 -14.33 2.48 17.31
CA LEU A 100 -12.99 2.79 16.81
C LEU A 100 -11.95 1.67 17.01
N ILE A 101 -11.93 1.04 18.19
CA ILE A 101 -10.91 0.03 18.53
C ILE A 101 -11.05 -1.23 17.65
N PRO A 102 -12.24 -1.87 17.54
CA PRO A 102 -12.43 -2.99 16.62
C PRO A 102 -12.13 -2.65 15.17
N SER A 103 -12.54 -1.46 14.70
CA SER A 103 -12.18 -0.96 13.36
C SER A 103 -10.68 -0.91 13.13
N PHE A 104 -9.94 -0.39 14.11
CA PHE A 104 -8.49 -0.32 14.05
C PHE A 104 -7.87 -1.73 13.98
N ILE A 105 -8.34 -2.65 14.82
CA ILE A 105 -7.88 -4.05 14.82
C ILE A 105 -8.14 -4.71 13.46
N ILE A 106 -9.34 -4.54 12.89
CA ILE A 106 -9.73 -5.12 11.60
C ILE A 106 -8.83 -4.61 10.48
N ILE A 107 -8.61 -3.29 10.41
CA ILE A 107 -7.78 -2.66 9.38
C ILE A 107 -6.31 -3.01 9.57
N PHE A 108 -5.81 -3.01 10.81
CA PHE A 108 -4.44 -3.42 11.08
C PHE A 108 -4.17 -4.83 10.56
N GLY A 109 -5.15 -5.74 10.70
CA GLY A 109 -5.07 -7.09 10.18
C GLY A 109 -4.89 -7.18 8.66
N ILE A 110 -5.56 -6.33 7.87
CA ILE A 110 -5.39 -6.35 6.40
C ILE A 110 -3.97 -5.96 6.00
N TYR A 111 -3.44 -4.89 6.59
CA TYR A 111 -2.11 -4.40 6.23
C TYR A 111 -1.01 -5.29 6.80
N LEU A 112 -1.24 -5.96 7.94
CA LEU A 112 -0.33 -6.99 8.44
C LEU A 112 -0.27 -8.21 7.51
N ALA A 113 -1.42 -8.66 7.00
CA ALA A 113 -1.48 -9.74 6.03
C ALA A 113 -0.75 -9.34 4.74
N LEU A 114 -1.07 -8.17 4.17
CA LEU A 114 -0.40 -7.65 2.98
C LEU A 114 1.12 -7.51 3.19
N ALA A 115 1.56 -6.95 4.32
CA ALA A 115 2.98 -6.84 4.65
C ALA A 115 3.66 -8.21 4.69
N THR A 116 3.03 -9.20 5.33
CA THR A 116 3.56 -10.57 5.47
C THR A 116 3.70 -11.27 4.12
N PHE A 117 2.65 -11.23 3.30
CA PHE A 117 2.66 -11.84 1.98
C PHE A 117 3.65 -11.15 1.02
N ASN A 118 3.73 -9.82 1.06
CA ASN A 118 4.74 -9.07 0.31
C ASN A 118 6.15 -9.41 0.77
N LEU A 119 6.40 -9.50 2.08
CA LEU A 119 7.70 -9.86 2.62
C LEU A 119 8.10 -11.27 2.16
N PHE A 120 7.16 -12.22 2.14
CA PHE A 120 7.39 -13.55 1.59
C PHE A 120 7.85 -13.48 0.12
N LEU A 121 7.17 -12.70 -0.72
CA LEU A 121 7.53 -12.53 -2.12
C LEU A 121 8.90 -11.88 -2.29
N ILE A 122 9.18 -10.81 -1.53
CA ILE A 122 10.48 -10.10 -1.52
C ILE A 122 11.59 -11.07 -1.14
N ARG A 123 11.41 -11.81 -0.04
CA ARG A 123 12.40 -12.79 0.45
C ARG A 123 12.67 -13.87 -0.57
N ARG A 124 11.60 -14.49 -1.12
CA ARG A 124 11.69 -15.71 -1.93
C ARG A 124 12.15 -15.46 -3.36
N TYR A 125 11.67 -14.37 -3.97
CA TYR A 125 11.82 -14.07 -5.39
C TYR A 125 12.59 -12.78 -5.67
N HIS A 126 13.15 -12.16 -4.63
CA HIS A 126 13.99 -10.97 -4.71
C HIS A 126 13.28 -9.85 -5.47
N TYR A 127 12.10 -9.45 -4.98
CA TYR A 127 11.39 -8.32 -5.56
C TYR A 127 12.20 -7.06 -5.33
N THR A 128 12.40 -6.34 -6.42
CA THR A 128 12.97 -4.99 -6.43
C THR A 128 11.89 -3.96 -6.17
N PHE A 129 12.27 -2.72 -5.87
CA PHE A 129 11.40 -1.57 -5.66
C PHE A 129 10.40 -1.41 -6.80
N LYS A 130 10.86 -1.55 -8.05
CA LYS A 130 10.02 -1.43 -9.24
C LYS A 130 8.98 -2.54 -9.29
N GLU A 131 9.41 -3.77 -9.05
CA GLU A 131 8.52 -4.92 -9.07
C GLU A 131 7.51 -4.86 -7.92
N LEU A 132 7.92 -4.35 -6.75
CA LEU A 132 7.02 -4.14 -5.62
C LEU A 132 6.00 -3.03 -5.90
N TYR A 133 6.38 -1.95 -6.59
CA TYR A 133 5.44 -0.91 -7.02
C TYR A 133 4.37 -1.48 -7.98
N PHE A 134 4.77 -2.31 -8.96
CA PHE A 134 3.79 -2.97 -9.83
C PHE A 134 2.96 -4.02 -9.09
N SER A 135 3.53 -4.72 -8.11
CA SER A 135 2.81 -5.61 -7.19
C SER A 135 1.74 -4.85 -6.41
N ALA A 136 1.99 -3.60 -6.04
CA ALA A 136 1.03 -2.74 -5.38
C ALA A 136 -0.16 -2.37 -6.30
N GLY A 137 0.11 -2.18 -7.60
CA GLY A 137 -0.95 -2.06 -8.61
C GLY A 137 -1.78 -3.35 -8.76
N ALA A 138 -1.17 -4.53 -8.63
CA ALA A 138 -1.92 -5.79 -8.56
C ALA A 138 -2.82 -5.84 -7.31
N ALA A 139 -2.31 -5.37 -6.17
CA ALA A 139 -3.07 -5.30 -4.93
C ALA A 139 -4.28 -4.39 -5.03
N SER A 140 -4.11 -3.20 -5.63
CA SER A 140 -5.19 -2.24 -5.83
C SER A 140 -6.24 -2.74 -6.84
N LEU A 141 -5.83 -3.50 -7.86
CA LEU A 141 -6.77 -4.16 -8.77
C LEU A 141 -7.57 -5.26 -8.07
N THR A 142 -6.90 -6.12 -7.29
CA THR A 142 -7.57 -7.17 -6.53
C THR A 142 -8.60 -6.55 -5.58
N GLU A 143 -8.23 -5.51 -4.84
CA GLU A 143 -9.17 -4.81 -3.97
C GLU A 143 -10.33 -4.18 -4.75
N GLY A 144 -10.02 -3.30 -5.71
CA GLY A 144 -11.00 -2.47 -6.40
C GLY A 144 -11.91 -3.23 -7.35
N ILE A 145 -11.52 -4.43 -7.79
CA ILE A 145 -12.33 -5.30 -8.66
C ILE A 145 -13.00 -6.41 -7.85
N VAL A 146 -12.27 -7.12 -6.99
CA VAL A 146 -12.75 -8.39 -6.39
C VAL A 146 -13.43 -8.16 -5.04
N PHE A 147 -12.94 -7.22 -4.22
CA PHE A 147 -13.40 -7.07 -2.83
C PHE A 147 -14.33 -5.88 -2.63
N ASN A 148 -13.95 -4.69 -3.10
CA ASN A 148 -14.70 -3.45 -2.87
C ASN A 148 -15.47 -2.95 -4.10
N GLY A 149 -15.17 -3.46 -5.29
CA GLY A 149 -15.91 -3.16 -6.52
C GLY A 149 -15.84 -1.70 -7.00
N VAL A 150 -15.07 -0.82 -6.34
CA VAL A 150 -14.96 0.61 -6.68
C VAL A 150 -14.49 0.82 -8.11
N LEU A 151 -13.51 0.04 -8.59
CA LEU A 151 -13.04 0.16 -9.96
C LEU A 151 -14.10 -0.30 -10.96
N ILE A 152 -14.88 -1.34 -10.63
CA ILE A 152 -16.01 -1.79 -11.45
C ILE A 152 -17.07 -0.68 -11.51
N ALA A 153 -17.40 -0.07 -10.37
CA ALA A 153 -18.39 1.00 -10.30
C ALA A 153 -18.00 2.21 -11.16
N VAL A 154 -16.72 2.61 -11.14
CA VAL A 154 -16.22 3.69 -12.01
C VAL A 154 -16.30 3.30 -13.49
N LEU A 155 -15.90 2.07 -13.85
CA LEU A 155 -15.96 1.59 -15.22
C LEU A 155 -17.39 1.51 -15.80
N LEU A 156 -18.37 1.26 -14.94
CA LEU A 156 -19.79 1.20 -15.32
C LEU A 156 -20.52 2.55 -15.18
N SER A 157 -19.84 3.59 -14.69
CA SER A 157 -20.42 4.91 -14.47
C SER A 157 -20.43 5.77 -15.74
N PRO A 158 -21.28 6.82 -15.81
CA PRO A 158 -21.18 7.86 -16.85
C PRO A 158 -19.81 8.58 -16.89
N THR A 159 -19.06 8.51 -15.79
CA THR A 159 -17.72 9.08 -15.63
C THR A 159 -16.59 8.09 -15.91
N PHE A 160 -16.84 6.99 -16.66
CA PHE A 160 -15.83 5.96 -16.96
C PHE A 160 -14.53 6.51 -17.58
N PHE A 161 -14.59 7.66 -18.25
CA PHE A 161 -13.41 8.34 -18.82
C PHE A 161 -12.39 8.76 -17.73
N LEU A 162 -12.79 8.83 -16.46
CA LEU A 162 -11.91 9.03 -15.31
C LEU A 162 -11.24 7.73 -14.80
N ALA A 163 -11.63 6.56 -15.30
CA ALA A 163 -11.08 5.28 -14.83
C ALA A 163 -9.55 5.19 -14.89
N PRO A 164 -8.84 5.69 -15.92
CA PRO A 164 -7.38 5.70 -15.93
C PRO A 164 -6.78 6.54 -14.79
N LEU A 165 -7.44 7.67 -14.45
CA LEU A 165 -7.02 8.56 -13.38
C LEU A 165 -7.26 7.91 -12.01
N THR A 166 -8.42 7.29 -11.82
CA THR A 166 -8.72 6.49 -10.62
C THR A 166 -7.71 5.36 -10.45
N PHE A 167 -7.42 4.61 -11.52
CA PHE A 167 -6.45 3.53 -11.47
C PHE A 167 -5.04 4.03 -11.10
N ALA A 168 -4.60 5.14 -11.69
CA ALA A 168 -3.31 5.75 -11.37
C ALA A 168 -3.22 6.19 -9.90
N TYR A 169 -4.30 6.75 -9.35
CA TYR A 169 -4.39 7.11 -7.94
C TYR A 169 -4.29 5.88 -7.02
N TYR A 170 -5.08 4.84 -7.28
CA TYR A 170 -5.04 3.61 -6.49
C TYR A 170 -3.65 2.95 -6.53
N MET A 171 -3.02 2.93 -7.71
CA MET A 171 -1.66 2.43 -7.86
C MET A 171 -0.64 3.29 -7.13
N LEU A 172 -0.82 4.62 -7.09
CA LEU A 172 0.04 5.53 -6.35
C LEU A 172 -0.03 5.26 -4.85
N VAL A 173 -1.24 5.22 -4.29
CA VAL A 173 -1.49 4.98 -2.87
C VAL A 173 -0.86 3.66 -2.43
N TYR A 174 -1.25 2.57 -3.08
CA TYR A 174 -0.75 1.24 -2.75
C TYR A 174 0.76 1.17 -2.97
N GLY A 175 1.26 1.77 -4.06
CA GLY A 175 2.69 1.84 -4.38
C GLY A 175 3.48 2.56 -3.30
N VAL A 176 2.98 3.68 -2.79
CA VAL A 176 3.60 4.43 -1.69
C VAL A 176 3.62 3.58 -0.44
N ILE A 177 2.50 2.94 -0.07
CA ILE A 177 2.43 2.07 1.12
C ILE A 177 3.43 0.91 1.00
N PHE A 178 3.40 0.18 -0.11
CA PHE A 178 4.22 -1.02 -0.29
C PHE A 178 5.71 -0.69 -0.40
N CYS A 179 6.06 0.41 -1.05
CA CYS A 179 7.44 0.81 -1.28
C CYS A 179 8.00 1.73 -0.18
N MET A 180 7.19 2.27 0.73
CA MET A 180 7.66 3.17 1.80
C MET A 180 8.84 2.58 2.58
N PRO A 181 8.86 1.29 2.97
CA PRO A 181 10.02 0.72 3.66
C PRO A 181 11.33 0.87 2.86
N PHE A 182 11.27 0.71 1.54
CA PHE A 182 12.44 0.79 0.67
C PHE A 182 12.91 2.22 0.42
N VAL A 183 12.14 3.23 0.82
CA VAL A 183 12.63 4.62 0.87
C VAL A 183 13.72 4.75 1.93
N PHE A 184 13.64 3.97 3.02
CA PHE A 184 14.55 4.10 4.17
C PHE A 184 15.61 3.01 4.24
N MET A 185 15.45 1.91 3.52
CA MET A 185 16.41 0.81 3.54
C MET A 185 16.57 0.16 2.17
N ARG A 186 17.66 -0.58 2.04
CA ARG A 186 17.97 -1.39 0.87
C ARG A 186 17.12 -2.64 0.81
N GLU A 187 16.54 -2.92 -0.36
CA GLU A 187 15.70 -4.11 -0.61
C GLU A 187 16.47 -5.42 -0.41
N GLU A 188 17.78 -5.40 -0.68
CA GLU A 188 18.65 -6.58 -0.58
C GLU A 188 18.83 -7.06 0.86
N LEU A 189 18.56 -6.21 1.86
CA LEU A 189 18.55 -6.60 3.26
C LEU A 189 17.41 -7.55 3.58
N LEU A 190 16.33 -7.52 2.79
CA LEU A 190 15.19 -8.41 2.93
C LEU A 190 15.30 -9.65 2.05
N TRP A 191 16.28 -9.76 1.17
CA TRP A 191 16.40 -10.94 0.30
C TRP A 191 16.92 -12.15 1.07
N SER A 192 16.40 -13.34 0.74
CA SER A 192 16.98 -14.59 1.22
C SER A 192 18.35 -14.83 0.54
N SER A 193 19.20 -15.66 1.15
CA SER A 193 20.45 -16.10 0.52
C SER A 193 20.24 -16.98 -0.72
N VAL A 194 19.07 -17.62 -0.83
CA VAL A 194 18.71 -18.52 -1.93
C VAL A 194 17.48 -17.94 -2.65
N GLY A 195 17.74 -17.11 -3.65
CA GLY A 195 16.70 -16.56 -4.53
C GLY A 195 16.29 -17.56 -5.59
N THR A 196 15.00 -17.60 -5.92
CA THR A 196 14.55 -18.23 -7.18
C THR A 196 14.29 -17.13 -8.19
N THR A 197 15.11 -17.10 -9.23
CA THR A 197 14.95 -16.20 -10.37
C THR A 197 13.71 -16.62 -11.16
N ILE A 198 12.71 -15.75 -11.15
CA ILE A 198 11.48 -15.91 -11.93
C ILE A 198 11.28 -14.67 -12.80
N SER A 199 10.54 -14.84 -13.90
CA SER A 199 10.24 -13.73 -14.80
C SER A 199 9.36 -12.67 -14.13
N PHE A 200 9.41 -11.44 -14.65
CA PHE A 200 8.53 -10.36 -14.20
C PHE A 200 7.04 -10.73 -14.25
N ARG A 201 6.61 -11.45 -15.29
CA ARG A 201 5.22 -11.92 -15.43
C ARG A 201 4.82 -12.87 -14.30
N GLN A 202 5.71 -13.79 -13.92
CA GLN A 202 5.48 -14.70 -12.80
C GLN A 202 5.46 -13.95 -11.47
N LYS A 203 6.30 -12.93 -11.29
CA LYS A 203 6.21 -12.03 -10.14
C LYS A 203 4.83 -11.38 -10.08
N MET A 204 4.36 -10.77 -11.15
CA MET A 204 3.02 -10.15 -11.16
C MET A 204 1.90 -11.15 -10.85
N LEU A 205 1.96 -12.37 -11.38
CA LEU A 205 1.00 -13.43 -11.04
C LEU A 205 1.06 -13.77 -9.53
N TYR A 206 2.24 -13.94 -8.96
CA TYR A 206 2.38 -14.21 -7.53
C TYR A 206 1.95 -13.03 -6.67
N ALA A 207 2.13 -11.79 -7.12
CA ALA A 207 1.59 -10.60 -6.46
C ALA A 207 0.05 -10.64 -6.39
N PHE A 208 -0.62 -10.96 -7.49
CA PHE A 208 -2.08 -11.15 -7.50
C PHE A 208 -2.52 -12.25 -6.54
N ILE A 209 -1.87 -13.42 -6.60
CA ILE A 209 -2.18 -14.57 -5.73
C ILE A 209 -1.97 -14.20 -4.26
N ALA A 210 -0.82 -13.61 -3.93
CA ALA A 210 -0.47 -13.23 -2.57
C ALA A 210 -1.43 -12.17 -2.01
N THR A 211 -1.83 -11.20 -2.84
CA THR A 211 -2.81 -10.20 -2.44
C THR A 211 -4.19 -10.83 -2.22
N PHE A 212 -4.64 -11.70 -3.13
CA PHE A 212 -5.90 -12.42 -2.95
C PHE A 212 -5.93 -13.21 -1.63
N PHE A 213 -4.85 -13.93 -1.31
CA PHE A 213 -4.75 -14.63 -0.03
C PHE A 213 -4.63 -13.69 1.17
N ALA A 214 -3.96 -12.55 1.05
CA ALA A 214 -3.92 -11.54 2.11
C ALA A 214 -5.32 -11.01 2.44
N TYR A 215 -6.13 -10.72 1.41
CA TYR A 215 -7.53 -10.32 1.61
C TYR A 215 -8.38 -11.46 2.20
N LEU A 216 -8.17 -12.72 1.80
CA LEU A 216 -8.84 -13.85 2.44
C LEU A 216 -8.45 -14.00 3.93
N THR A 217 -7.16 -13.83 4.26
CA THR A 217 -6.69 -13.81 5.65
C THR A 217 -7.34 -12.67 6.42
N TRP A 218 -7.48 -11.49 5.80
CA TRP A 218 -8.20 -10.37 6.39
C TRP A 218 -9.68 -10.69 6.65
N VAL A 219 -10.40 -11.34 5.74
CA VAL A 219 -11.79 -11.76 5.99
C VAL A 219 -11.88 -12.68 7.20
N GLY A 220 -10.95 -13.64 7.33
CA GLY A 220 -10.86 -14.50 8.51
C GLY A 220 -10.54 -13.72 9.79
N TRP A 221 -9.61 -12.78 9.70
CA TRP A 221 -9.23 -11.88 10.79
C TRP A 221 -10.41 -11.00 11.25
N ALA A 222 -11.13 -10.40 10.31
CA ALA A 222 -12.28 -9.54 10.59
C ALA A 222 -13.39 -10.32 11.31
N LYS A 223 -13.65 -11.56 10.89
CA LYS A 223 -14.57 -12.47 11.61
C LYS A 223 -14.09 -12.77 13.03
N MET A 224 -12.80 -13.02 13.22
CA MET A 224 -12.26 -13.27 14.55
C MET A 224 -12.33 -12.03 15.44
N ALA A 225 -12.01 -10.85 14.89
CA ALA A 225 -12.12 -9.58 15.60
C ALA A 225 -13.57 -9.33 16.04
N ASP A 226 -14.55 -9.54 15.16
CA ASP A 226 -15.97 -9.41 15.47
C ASP A 226 -16.43 -10.37 16.58
N ILE A 227 -16.03 -11.65 16.53
CA ILE A 227 -16.31 -12.63 17.59
C ILE A 227 -15.75 -12.16 18.93
N LEU A 228 -14.50 -11.70 18.94
CA LEU A 228 -13.85 -11.24 20.16
C LEU A 228 -14.54 -9.99 20.70
N THR A 229 -14.88 -9.02 19.85
CA THR A 229 -15.41 -7.72 20.29
C THR A 229 -16.88 -7.78 20.69
N ASN A 230 -17.69 -8.63 20.04
CA ASN A 230 -19.07 -8.88 20.45
C ASN A 230 -19.15 -9.82 21.67
N GLY A 231 -18.15 -10.68 21.88
CA GLY A 231 -18.01 -11.51 23.09
C GLY A 231 -17.77 -10.69 24.37
N PHE A 232 -17.15 -9.51 24.25
CA PHE A 232 -16.93 -8.60 25.38
C PHE A 232 -18.14 -7.75 25.76
N GLU A 233 -19.18 -7.64 24.93
CA GLU A 233 -20.41 -6.90 25.28
C GLU A 233 -21.33 -7.68 26.25
N LYS A 234 -20.95 -8.90 26.63
CA LYS A 234 -21.68 -9.74 27.59
C LYS A 234 -21.12 -9.70 29.02
N PHE A 235 -20.12 -8.85 29.28
CA PHE A 235 -19.53 -8.61 30.60
C PHE A 235 -19.56 -7.12 30.91
#